data_AF-A0A923EB31-F1
#
_entry.id   AF-A0A923EB31-F1
#
_cell.length_a   1.000
_cell.length_b   1.000
_cell.length_c   1.000
_cell.angle_alpha   90.00
_cell.angle_beta   90.00
_cell.angle_gamma   90.00
#
_symmetry.space_group_name_H-M   'P 1'
#
loop_
_entity.id
_entity.type
_entity.pdbx_description
1 polymer ?
#
loop_
_entity_poly.entity_id
_entity_poly.type
_entity_poly.pdbx_seq_one_letter_code
_entity_poly.pdbx_strand_id
1 'polypeptide(L)'
;MISNKLYGYKLVYTNEPVVLTGTVSVSPIKWKGKAKIIKGRGSVVKASYEKSIDFSNVKVKDFIDNPKIFKGKSAKEIAQMLEESGYEVEVVASKRSRSGAQIIKIKNSGEGKNISQVQVSSGGGRHGENPYVKVSTTDEGRIKIIDGPESTYKTNGDEKSTIIFTEE
;
A
#
# COMPACT_ATOMS: atom_id res chain seq x y z
N MET A 1 10.80 -39.80 49.76
CA MET A 1 11.45 -39.93 48.44
C MET A 1 10.48 -39.42 47.39
N ILE A 2 10.76 -38.27 46.79
CA ILE A 2 10.04 -37.78 45.61
C ILE A 2 11.12 -37.34 44.63
N SER A 3 11.26 -38.09 43.54
CA SER A 3 12.31 -37.95 42.52
C SER A 3 11.94 -36.84 41.55
N ASN A 4 12.81 -35.83 41.42
CA ASN A 4 12.76 -34.86 40.32
C ASN A 4 13.37 -35.49 39.07
N LYS A 5 12.57 -35.72 38.03
CA LYS A 5 13.05 -36.03 36.69
C LYS A 5 12.72 -34.88 35.74
N LEU A 6 13.77 -34.17 35.34
CA LEU A 6 13.76 -33.14 34.30
C LEU A 6 13.70 -33.85 32.93
N TYR A 7 12.63 -33.64 32.16
CA TYR A 7 12.57 -34.06 30.75
C TYR A 7 12.40 -32.82 29.87
N GLY A 8 13.45 -32.49 29.11
CA GLY A 8 13.48 -31.38 28.19
C GLY A 8 12.52 -31.58 27.01
N TYR A 9 11.76 -30.54 26.69
CA TYR A 9 10.90 -30.50 25.51
C TYR A 9 11.69 -29.96 24.32
N LYS A 10 11.89 -30.79 23.29
CA LYS A 10 12.37 -30.37 21.98
C LYS A 10 11.15 -29.95 21.15
N LEU A 11 11.02 -28.65 20.85
CA LEU A 11 9.98 -28.17 19.93
C LEU A 11 10.35 -28.59 18.51
N VAL A 12 9.58 -29.51 17.93
CA VAL A 12 9.58 -29.81 16.50
C VAL A 12 8.24 -29.31 15.97
N TYR A 13 8.27 -28.24 15.17
CA TYR A 13 7.07 -27.77 14.47
C TYR A 13 6.93 -28.57 13.18
N THR A 14 5.89 -29.41 13.07
CA THR A 14 5.48 -30.03 11.80
C THR A 14 4.32 -29.21 11.23
N ASN A 15 4.56 -28.50 10.12
CA ASN A 15 3.55 -27.76 9.37
C ASN A 15 2.77 -28.70 8.44
N GLU A 16 1.88 -29.53 8.99
CA GLU A 16 0.92 -30.28 8.17
C GLU A 16 -0.51 -29.83 8.50
N PRO A 17 -1.27 -29.29 7.51
CA PRO A 17 -2.65 -28.88 7.74
C PRO A 17 -3.57 -30.10 7.83
N VAL A 18 -4.28 -30.23 8.95
CA VAL A 18 -5.35 -31.23 9.13
C VAL A 18 -6.58 -30.78 8.35
N VAL A 19 -6.95 -31.52 7.31
CA VAL A 19 -8.15 -31.24 6.48
C VAL A 19 -9.31 -32.09 7.01
N LEU A 20 -10.35 -31.45 7.53
CA LEU A 20 -11.56 -32.12 8.04
C LEU A 20 -12.52 -32.40 6.85
N THR A 21 -12.76 -33.66 6.52
CA THR A 21 -13.67 -34.06 5.44
C THR A 21 -15.04 -34.48 5.99
N GLY A 22 -16.07 -33.72 5.66
CA GLY A 22 -17.47 -34.11 5.86
C GLY A 22 -18.25 -33.89 4.56
N THR A 23 -18.90 -34.94 4.06
CA THR A 23 -19.73 -34.89 2.86
C THR A 23 -21.10 -34.27 3.16
N VAL A 24 -21.49 -33.24 2.42
CA VAL A 24 -22.85 -32.66 2.47
C VAL A 24 -23.55 -32.94 1.14
N SER A 25 -24.62 -33.74 1.15
CA SER A 25 -25.44 -34.03 -0.02
C SER A 25 -26.45 -32.90 -0.28
N VAL A 26 -26.50 -32.37 -1.50
CA VAL A 26 -27.59 -31.48 -1.97
C VAL A 26 -28.31 -32.10 -3.16
N SER A 27 -29.64 -32.19 -3.11
CA SER A 27 -30.46 -32.61 -4.24
C SER A 27 -30.78 -31.42 -5.17
N PRO A 28 -30.80 -31.59 -6.51
CA PRO A 28 -31.03 -30.47 -7.43
C PRO A 28 -32.52 -30.11 -7.57
N ILE A 29 -32.84 -28.82 -7.38
CA ILE A 29 -34.16 -28.24 -7.71
C ILE A 29 -34.14 -27.81 -9.19
N LYS A 30 -35.06 -28.36 -10.00
CA LYS A 30 -35.31 -27.92 -11.38
C LYS A 30 -36.16 -26.64 -11.39
N TRP A 31 -35.68 -25.57 -12.01
CA TRP A 31 -36.51 -24.41 -12.37
C TRP A 31 -36.30 -24.02 -13.84
N LYS A 32 -37.40 -24.01 -14.61
CA LYS A 32 -37.51 -23.43 -15.96
C LYS A 32 -38.09 -22.02 -15.82
N GLY A 33 -37.37 -20.98 -16.27
CA GLY A 33 -37.88 -19.61 -16.38
C GLY A 33 -36.81 -18.56 -16.11
N LYS A 34 -36.67 -17.56 -17.00
CA LYS A 34 -35.71 -16.46 -16.86
C LYS A 34 -36.12 -15.53 -15.71
N ALA A 35 -35.27 -15.37 -14.70
CA ALA A 35 -35.31 -14.29 -13.72
C ALA A 35 -33.89 -13.86 -13.34
N LYS A 36 -33.64 -12.55 -13.38
CA LYS A 36 -32.40 -11.89 -12.99
C LYS A 36 -32.46 -11.62 -11.49
N ILE A 37 -31.60 -12.26 -10.70
CA ILE A 37 -31.43 -11.99 -9.28
C ILE A 37 -29.93 -11.86 -9.01
N ILE A 38 -29.50 -10.64 -8.67
CA ILE A 38 -28.18 -10.36 -8.11
C ILE A 38 -28.30 -10.71 -6.62
N LYS A 39 -27.76 -11.86 -6.21
CA LYS A 39 -27.65 -12.24 -4.80
C LYS A 39 -26.19 -12.44 -4.48
N GLY A 40 -25.67 -11.58 -3.61
CA GLY A 40 -24.33 -11.64 -3.06
C GLY A 40 -24.03 -13.05 -2.57
N ARG A 41 -23.01 -13.68 -3.15
CA ARG A 41 -22.36 -14.81 -2.53
C ARG A 41 -21.43 -14.23 -1.48
N GLY A 42 -21.80 -14.42 -0.22
CA GLY A 42 -20.92 -14.14 0.91
C GLY A 42 -19.65 -14.97 0.75
N SER A 43 -18.59 -14.30 0.34
CA SER A 43 -17.24 -14.77 0.58
C SER A 43 -16.83 -14.20 1.93
N VAL A 44 -16.68 -15.06 2.92
CA VAL A 44 -15.94 -14.74 4.14
C VAL A 44 -14.48 -14.56 3.71
N VAL A 45 -14.15 -13.34 3.32
CA VAL A 45 -12.78 -12.82 3.21
C VAL A 45 -12.82 -11.45 3.88
N LYS A 46 -12.40 -11.38 5.14
CA LYS A 46 -11.87 -10.13 5.70
C LYS A 46 -10.46 -9.95 5.12
N ALA A 47 -10.41 -9.67 3.83
CA ALA A 47 -9.29 -9.06 3.17
C ALA A 47 -9.92 -7.90 2.40
N SER A 48 -9.74 -6.68 2.91
CA SER A 48 -9.98 -5.47 2.15
C SER A 48 -9.26 -5.64 0.81
N TYR A 49 -10.01 -5.74 -0.29
CA TYR A 49 -9.43 -5.64 -1.62
C TYR A 49 -8.87 -4.22 -1.73
N GLU A 50 -7.59 -4.03 -1.35
CA GLU A 50 -6.85 -2.86 -1.79
C GLU A 50 -6.78 -2.96 -3.30
N LYS A 51 -7.41 -2.01 -3.99
CA LYS A 51 -7.31 -1.90 -5.44
C LYS A 51 -5.83 -1.72 -5.77
N SER A 52 -5.27 -2.68 -6.49
CA SER A 52 -3.89 -2.64 -6.93
C SER A 52 -3.69 -1.44 -7.85
N ILE A 53 -2.75 -0.55 -7.50
CA ILE A 53 -2.34 0.54 -8.38
C ILE A 53 -1.35 -0.01 -9.40
N ASP A 54 -1.56 0.30 -10.68
CA ASP A 54 -0.55 0.09 -11.72
C ASP A 54 0.45 1.23 -11.65
N PHE A 55 1.64 0.96 -11.11
CA PHE A 55 2.66 1.99 -10.97
C PHE A 55 3.31 2.41 -12.30
N SER A 56 3.12 1.67 -13.39
CA SER A 56 3.67 2.07 -14.68
C SER A 56 3.04 3.37 -15.19
N ASN A 57 1.73 3.55 -15.00
CA ASN A 57 1.02 4.73 -15.46
C ASN A 57 0.06 5.26 -14.39
N VAL A 58 0.63 5.84 -13.33
CA VAL A 58 -0.16 6.33 -12.19
C VAL A 58 -0.97 7.58 -12.54
N LYS A 59 -2.20 7.64 -12.05
CA LYS A 59 -3.08 8.80 -12.14
C LYS A 59 -3.38 9.35 -10.76
N VAL A 60 -3.74 10.64 -10.69
CA VAL A 60 -4.20 11.25 -9.43
C VAL A 60 -5.32 10.42 -8.79
N LYS A 61 -6.23 9.92 -9.63
CA LYS A 61 -7.36 9.09 -9.18
C LYS A 61 -6.94 7.81 -8.47
N ASP A 62 -5.83 7.18 -8.85
CA ASP A 62 -5.39 5.94 -8.21
C ASP A 62 -5.07 6.16 -6.73
N PHE A 63 -4.50 7.34 -6.41
CA PHE A 63 -4.20 7.73 -5.04
C PHE A 63 -5.42 8.30 -4.30
N ILE A 64 -6.45 8.79 -4.99
CA ILE A 64 -7.74 9.14 -4.36
C ILE A 64 -8.52 7.86 -4.01
N ASP A 65 -8.51 6.87 -4.90
CA ASP A 65 -9.18 5.58 -4.70
C ASP A 65 -8.45 4.74 -3.64
N ASN A 66 -7.12 4.92 -3.48
CA ASN A 66 -6.31 4.23 -2.49
C ASN A 66 -5.28 5.17 -1.80
N PRO A 67 -5.74 6.10 -0.94
CA PRO A 67 -4.87 7.12 -0.34
C PRO A 67 -3.89 6.53 0.67
N LYS A 68 -4.22 5.38 1.25
CA LYS A 68 -3.41 4.73 2.30
C LYS A 68 -2.30 3.85 1.75
N ILE A 69 -2.10 3.79 0.43
CA ILE A 69 -1.11 2.90 -0.21
C ILE A 69 0.31 3.07 0.33
N PHE A 70 0.68 4.28 0.76
CA PHE A 70 2.00 4.56 1.31
C PHE A 70 2.04 4.71 2.84
N LYS A 71 0.91 4.57 3.52
CA LYS A 71 0.82 4.76 4.97
C LYS A 71 1.73 3.76 5.69
N GLY A 72 2.65 4.29 6.50
CA GLY A 72 3.63 3.50 7.25
C GLY A 72 4.76 2.87 6.43
N LYS A 73 4.81 3.06 5.11
CA LYS A 73 5.86 2.48 4.26
C LYS A 73 7.12 3.35 4.27
N SER A 74 8.27 2.69 4.41
CA SER A 74 9.59 3.29 4.24
C SER A 74 9.93 3.56 2.78
N ALA A 75 10.95 4.38 2.52
CA ALA A 75 11.43 4.61 1.15
C ALA A 75 11.94 3.33 0.48
N LYS A 76 12.45 2.36 1.25
CA LYS A 76 12.90 1.08 0.71
C LYS A 76 11.74 0.21 0.26
N GLU A 77 10.66 0.14 1.04
CA GLU A 77 9.46 -0.60 0.67
C GLU A 77 8.77 0.00 -0.56
N ILE A 78 8.71 1.33 -0.63
CA ILE A 78 8.16 2.03 -1.80
C ILE A 78 9.07 1.80 -3.03
N ALA A 79 10.39 1.83 -2.85
CA ALA A 79 11.34 1.52 -3.92
C ALA A 79 11.13 0.09 -4.46
N GLN A 80 10.95 -0.89 -3.57
CA GLN A 80 10.68 -2.27 -3.96
C GLN A 80 9.37 -2.38 -4.76
N MET A 81 8.29 -1.70 -4.35
CA MET A 81 7.03 -1.70 -5.11
C MET A 81 7.20 -1.15 -6.53
N LEU A 82 8.07 -0.15 -6.70
CA LEU A 82 8.40 0.42 -8.01
C LEU A 82 9.26 -0.54 -8.83
N GLU A 83 10.24 -1.21 -8.22
CA GLU A 83 11.07 -2.26 -8.87
C GLU A 83 10.21 -3.42 -9.37
N GLU A 84 9.26 -3.88 -8.55
CA GLU A 84 8.27 -4.92 -8.92
C GLU A 84 7.37 -4.47 -10.09
N SER A 85 7.24 -3.16 -10.29
CA SER A 85 6.53 -2.55 -11.42
C SER A 85 7.44 -2.20 -12.61
N GLY A 86 8.71 -2.64 -12.56
CA GLY A 86 9.69 -2.52 -13.62
C GLY A 86 10.52 -1.23 -13.60
N TYR A 87 10.45 -0.42 -12.55
CA TYR A 87 11.33 0.75 -12.43
C TYR A 87 12.75 0.36 -12.00
N GLU A 88 13.73 1.04 -12.57
CA GLU A 88 15.09 1.06 -12.04
C GLU A 88 15.22 2.24 -11.08
N VAL A 89 15.44 1.95 -9.81
CA VAL A 89 15.41 2.97 -8.75
C VAL A 89 16.73 3.06 -8.00
N GLU A 90 16.95 4.22 -7.37
CA GLU A 90 18.04 4.44 -6.43
C GLU A 90 17.53 5.27 -5.26
N VAL A 91 17.59 4.72 -4.05
CA VAL A 91 17.23 5.42 -2.83
C VAL A 91 18.42 6.22 -2.31
N VAL A 92 18.27 7.53 -2.20
CA VAL A 92 19.27 8.43 -1.65
C VAL A 92 18.69 9.32 -0.56
N ALA A 93 19.55 9.83 0.33
CA ALA A 93 19.15 10.89 1.24
C ALA A 93 18.90 12.20 0.49
N SER A 94 17.91 12.97 0.93
CA SER A 94 17.69 14.33 0.47
C SER A 94 18.90 15.21 0.81
N LYS A 95 19.38 15.98 -0.17
CA LYS A 95 20.45 16.97 0.04
C LYS A 95 19.96 18.20 0.85
N ARG A 96 18.65 18.34 1.07
CA ARG A 96 18.09 19.48 1.80
C ARG A 96 18.34 19.30 3.29
N SER A 97 19.12 20.21 3.86
CA SER A 97 19.46 20.24 5.29
C SER A 97 18.23 20.12 6.17
N ARG A 98 18.33 19.28 7.22
CA ARG A 98 17.29 19.03 8.25
C ARG A 98 15.96 18.47 7.75
N SER A 99 15.86 18.04 6.48
CA SER A 99 14.61 17.50 5.95
C SER A 99 14.31 16.06 6.38
N GLY A 100 15.34 15.26 6.69
CA GLY A 100 15.18 13.84 6.99
C GLY A 100 14.59 12.99 5.85
N ALA A 101 14.29 13.60 4.70
CA ALA A 101 13.60 12.96 3.60
C ALA A 101 14.54 12.04 2.80
N GLN A 102 13.96 10.99 2.24
CA GLN A 102 14.61 10.11 1.28
C GLN A 102 14.02 10.36 -0.11
N ILE A 103 14.87 10.24 -1.13
CA ILE A 103 14.51 10.41 -2.54
C ILE A 103 14.74 9.08 -3.22
N ILE A 104 13.70 8.56 -3.86
CA ILE A 104 13.76 7.43 -4.77
C ILE A 104 13.89 8.05 -6.17
N LYS A 105 15.11 8.03 -6.69
CA LYS A 105 15.38 8.47 -8.07
C LYS A 105 14.95 7.37 -9.03
N ILE A 106 14.27 7.75 -10.10
CA ILE A 106 13.94 6.84 -11.20
C ILE A 106 14.99 7.02 -12.31
N LYS A 107 15.58 5.91 -12.77
CA LYS A 107 16.62 5.92 -13.82
C LYS A 107 16.05 5.70 -15.22
N ASN A 108 14.93 5.00 -15.33
CA ASN A 108 14.27 4.63 -16.58
C ASN A 108 12.86 5.24 -16.69
N SER A 109 12.72 6.53 -16.36
CA SER A 109 11.46 7.27 -16.58
C SER A 109 11.22 7.43 -18.08
N GLY A 110 9.97 7.23 -18.53
CA GLY A 110 9.62 7.21 -19.96
C GLY A 110 9.21 5.81 -20.44
N GLU A 111 9.05 5.62 -21.75
CA GLU A 111 8.73 4.31 -22.37
C GLU A 111 7.49 3.62 -21.78
N GLY A 112 6.41 4.38 -21.56
CA GLY A 112 5.18 3.87 -20.94
C GLY A 112 5.18 3.92 -19.41
N LYS A 113 6.27 4.42 -18.80
CA LYS A 113 6.36 4.72 -17.37
C LYS A 113 6.28 6.20 -17.09
N ASN A 114 5.39 6.64 -16.22
CA ASN A 114 5.16 8.08 -15.99
C ASN A 114 5.74 8.63 -14.68
N ILE A 115 6.14 7.81 -13.70
CA ILE A 115 6.82 8.30 -12.49
C ILE A 115 8.27 8.71 -12.81
N SER A 116 8.64 9.93 -12.44
CA SER A 116 9.99 10.49 -12.61
C SER A 116 10.81 10.57 -11.32
N GLN A 117 10.14 10.70 -10.17
CA GLN A 117 10.80 10.72 -8.86
C GLN A 117 9.78 10.48 -7.74
N VAL A 118 10.17 9.77 -6.68
CA VAL A 118 9.39 9.74 -5.43
C VAL A 118 10.21 10.30 -4.28
N GLN A 119 9.59 11.11 -3.42
CA GLN A 119 10.17 11.60 -2.18
C GLN A 119 9.34 11.10 -1.01
N VAL A 120 10.01 10.53 -0.01
CA VAL A 120 9.41 10.05 1.23
C VAL A 120 9.92 10.95 2.36
N SER A 121 9.01 11.59 3.07
CA SER A 121 9.32 12.52 4.15
C SER A 121 8.64 12.07 5.43
N SER A 122 9.38 12.07 6.54
CA SER A 122 8.82 11.86 7.88
C SER A 122 8.04 13.06 8.42
N GLY A 123 7.68 14.02 7.56
CA GLY A 123 7.09 15.30 7.97
C GLY A 123 8.10 16.32 8.49
N GLY A 124 7.59 17.37 9.12
CA GLY A 124 8.34 18.43 9.79
C GLY A 124 8.42 19.77 9.02
N GLY A 125 8.99 20.76 9.71
CA GLY A 125 9.21 22.11 9.17
C GLY A 125 7.92 22.89 8.96
N ARG A 126 7.83 23.63 7.85
CA ARG A 126 6.71 24.54 7.56
C ARG A 126 5.39 23.85 7.24
N HIS A 127 5.39 22.53 7.05
CA HIS A 127 4.24 21.76 6.56
C HIS A 127 3.52 20.95 7.64
N GLY A 128 3.95 21.04 8.91
CA GLY A 128 3.43 20.23 10.00
C GLY A 128 4.23 18.93 10.17
N GLU A 129 3.86 18.14 11.17
CA GLU A 129 4.60 16.93 11.58
C GLU A 129 4.26 15.70 10.73
N ASN A 130 3.20 15.78 9.92
CA ASN A 130 2.69 14.63 9.18
C ASN A 130 3.70 14.13 8.14
N PRO A 131 3.99 12.82 8.13
CA PRO A 131 4.68 12.17 7.03
C PRO A 131 3.94 12.39 5.70
N TYR A 132 4.70 12.39 4.61
CA TYR A 132 4.11 12.44 3.28
C TYR A 132 4.99 11.74 2.25
N VAL A 133 4.34 11.27 1.20
CA VAL A 133 4.98 10.81 -0.03
C VAL A 133 4.61 11.74 -1.17
N LYS A 134 5.64 12.23 -1.88
CA LYS A 134 5.46 13.07 -3.06
C LYS A 134 5.90 12.29 -4.29
N VAL A 135 4.94 11.95 -5.13
CA VAL A 135 5.14 11.30 -6.44
C VAL A 135 5.21 12.39 -7.50
N SER A 136 6.33 12.46 -8.20
CA SER A 136 6.49 13.34 -9.36
C SER A 136 6.30 12.50 -10.61
N THR A 137 5.41 12.94 -11.48
CA THR A 137 5.09 12.26 -12.75
C THR A 137 5.48 13.15 -13.93
N THR A 138 5.54 12.57 -15.13
CA THR A 138 5.81 13.30 -16.37
C THR A 138 4.55 13.96 -16.96
N ASP A 139 3.35 13.51 -16.58
CA ASP A 139 2.07 13.89 -17.19
C ASP A 139 1.02 14.42 -16.21
N GLU A 140 0.93 13.89 -14.98
CA GLU A 140 -0.02 14.33 -13.94
C GLU A 140 0.55 15.44 -13.02
N GLY A 141 1.81 15.82 -13.21
CA GLY A 141 2.52 16.74 -12.33
C GLY A 141 2.96 16.10 -11.01
N ARG A 142 2.82 16.84 -9.89
CA ARG A 142 3.25 16.39 -8.56
C ARG A 142 2.05 16.03 -7.72
N ILE A 143 2.06 14.82 -7.17
CA ILE A 143 1.01 14.30 -6.29
C ILE A 143 1.62 14.13 -4.90
N LYS A 144 1.00 14.70 -3.88
CA LYS A 144 1.48 14.67 -2.50
C LYS A 144 0.43 13.99 -1.62
N ILE A 145 0.76 12.80 -1.14
CA ILE A 145 -0.07 11.99 -0.26
C ILE A 145 0.42 12.21 1.17
N ILE A 146 -0.42 12.80 2.02
CA ILE A 146 -0.09 13.18 3.40
C ILE A 146 -0.75 12.18 4.34
N ASP A 147 0.04 11.62 5.25
CA ASP A 147 -0.46 10.72 6.27
C ASP A 147 -1.03 11.52 7.45
N GLY A 148 -2.34 11.75 7.41
CA GLY A 148 -3.10 12.50 8.40
C GLY A 148 -4.14 13.44 7.76
N PRO A 149 -4.92 14.16 8.58
CA PRO A 149 -6.02 14.99 8.12
C PRO A 149 -5.56 16.37 7.63
N GLU A 150 -6.37 17.01 6.77
CA GLU A 150 -6.09 18.33 6.22
C GLU A 150 -5.85 19.39 7.30
N SER A 151 -6.59 19.31 8.40
CA SER A 151 -6.52 20.23 9.55
C SER A 151 -5.13 20.35 10.18
N THR A 152 -4.28 19.34 10.01
CA THR A 152 -2.93 19.29 10.59
C THR A 152 -1.83 19.69 9.61
N TYR A 153 -2.16 19.82 8.33
CA TYR A 153 -1.21 20.20 7.29
C TYR A 153 -1.13 21.72 7.11
N LYS A 154 0.09 22.24 7.10
CA LYS A 154 0.34 23.67 6.95
C LYS A 154 0.78 23.98 5.52
N THR A 155 0.13 24.93 4.88
CA THR A 155 0.49 25.44 3.56
C THR A 155 0.29 26.95 3.49
N ASN A 156 1.10 27.62 2.67
CA ASN A 156 0.98 29.05 2.43
C ASN A 156 0.09 29.37 1.21
N GLY A 157 -0.61 28.36 0.65
CA GLY A 157 -1.42 28.51 -0.57
C GLY A 157 -0.67 28.31 -1.89
N ASP A 158 0.67 28.36 -1.88
CA ASP A 158 1.50 28.22 -3.09
C ASP A 158 1.91 26.77 -3.44
N GLU A 159 1.20 25.78 -2.91
CA GLU A 159 1.53 24.37 -3.18
C GLU A 159 1.13 24.02 -4.62
N LYS A 160 2.13 23.64 -5.43
CA LYS A 160 1.94 23.24 -6.84
C LYS A 160 1.62 21.76 -7.02
N SER A 161 1.48 21.02 -5.92
CA SER A 161 1.21 19.59 -5.93
C SER A 161 -0.28 19.37 -5.69
N THR A 162 -0.88 18.39 -6.37
CA THR A 162 -2.19 17.87 -5.99
C THR A 162 -2.05 17.17 -4.65
N ILE A 163 -2.81 17.60 -3.65
CA ILE A 163 -2.70 17.11 -2.28
C ILE A 163 -3.81 16.10 -2.01
N ILE A 164 -3.45 14.98 -1.38
CA ILE A 164 -4.36 13.92 -0.96
C ILE A 164 -4.07 13.61 0.51
N PHE A 165 -5.12 13.58 1.34
CA PHE A 165 -5.04 13.25 2.76
C PHE A 165 -5.52 11.82 2.99
N THR A 166 -4.89 11.10 3.92
CA THR A 166 -5.28 9.72 4.25
C THR A 166 -6.43 9.63 5.25
N GLU A 167 -6.76 10.75 5.89
CA GLU A 167 -7.74 10.91 6.96
C GLU A 167 -8.58 12.16 6.69
N GLU A 168 -9.82 12.17 7.19
CA GLU A 168 -10.75 13.30 7.12
C GLU A 168 -10.48 14.32 8.24
#